data_AF-A0A3D4VXM1-F1
#
_entry.id   AF-A0A3D4VXM1-F1
#
_cell.length_a   1.000
_cell.length_b   1.000
_cell.length_c   1.000
_cell.angle_alpha   90.00
_cell.angle_beta   90.00
_cell.angle_gamma   90.00
#
_symmetry.space_group_name_H-M   'P 1'
#
loop_
_entity.id
_entity.type
_entity.pdbx_description
1 polymer ?
#
loop_
_entity_poly.entity_id
_entity_poly.type
_entity_poly.pdbx_seq_one_letter_code
_entity_poly.pdbx_strand_id
1 'polypeptide(L)' 'KKVVISAPAGNDLKTIVFSVNEKTLTAEDQVISAASCTTNCLAPMADTLNKTYPIVSGIMTTVHAYTGD' A
#
# COMPACT_ATOMS: atom_id res chain seq x y z
N LYS A 1 -14.95 15.07 8.97
CA LYS A 1 -13.75 14.72 9.76
C LYS A 1 -13.43 13.26 9.46
N LYS A 2 -12.17 12.89 9.22
CA LYS A 2 -11.72 11.57 8.73
C LYS A 2 -10.39 11.20 9.39
N VAL A 3 -10.01 9.92 9.43
CA VAL A 3 -8.75 9.43 10.02
C VAL A 3 -7.90 8.73 8.96
N VAL A 4 -6.59 9.02 8.95
CA VAL A 4 -5.60 8.33 8.12
C VAL A 4 -4.57 7.70 9.06
N ILE A 5 -4.48 6.38 9.05
CA ILE A 5 -3.52 5.60 9.84
C ILE A 5 -2.22 5.50 9.05
N SER A 6 -1.09 5.90 9.64
CA SER A 6 0.23 5.92 8.99
C SER A 6 0.95 4.56 8.98
N ALA A 7 0.19 3.47 9.08
CA ALA A 7 0.68 2.10 9.18
C ALA A 7 -0.39 1.12 8.68
N PRO A 8 -0.04 -0.15 8.40
CA PRO A 8 -1.03 -1.20 8.17
C PRO A 8 -1.99 -1.31 9.37
N ALA A 9 -3.28 -1.46 9.08
CA ALA A 9 -4.31 -1.34 10.12
C ALA A 9 -5.42 -2.40 9.98
N GLY A 10 -5.08 -3.60 9.52
CA GLY A 10 -6.04 -4.69 9.29
C GLY A 10 -6.61 -4.71 7.88
N ASN A 11 -7.63 -5.55 7.69
CA ASN A 11 -8.24 -5.86 6.39
C ASN A 11 -9.68 -5.36 6.26
N ASP A 12 -10.20 -4.68 7.29
CA ASP A 12 -11.57 -4.16 7.40
C ASP A 12 -11.70 -2.70 6.92
N LEU A 13 -10.61 -2.09 6.48
CA LEU A 13 -10.54 -0.73 5.97
C LEU A 13 -9.66 -0.62 4.71
N LYS A 14 -9.87 0.42 3.92
CA LYS A 14 -9.10 0.63 2.69
C LYS A 14 -7.65 0.98 3.01
N THR A 15 -6.73 0.22 2.40
CA THR A 15 -5.30 0.51 2.40
C THR A 15 -4.92 1.17 1.08
N ILE A 16 -4.37 2.39 1.17
CA ILE A 16 -4.13 3.25 0.01
C ILE A 16 -2.63 3.43 -0.22
N VAL A 17 -2.21 3.20 -1.47
CA VAL A 17 -0.93 3.64 -2.03
C VAL A 17 -1.25 4.68 -3.10
N PHE A 18 -0.72 5.88 -2.90
CA PHE A 18 -0.97 7.00 -3.81
C PHE A 18 -0.37 6.73 -5.20
N SER A 19 -1.10 7.12 -6.25
CA SER A 19 -0.83 6.82 -7.67
C SER A 19 -0.94 5.34 -8.07
N VAL A 20 -1.43 4.48 -7.19
CA VAL A 20 -1.70 3.06 -7.48
C VAL A 20 -3.19 2.75 -7.34
N ASN A 21 -3.80 3.07 -6.20
CA ASN A 21 -5.21 2.76 -5.92
C ASN A 21 -5.97 3.86 -5.16
N GLU A 22 -5.46 5.09 -5.08
CA GLU A 22 -6.10 6.22 -4.38
C GLU A 22 -7.49 6.55 -4.92
N LYS A 23 -7.76 6.22 -6.19
CA LYS A 23 -9.07 6.40 -6.84
C LYS A 23 -10.16 5.49 -6.27
N THR A 24 -9.80 4.52 -5.43
CA THR A 24 -10.76 3.67 -4.71
C THR A 24 -11.38 4.36 -3.50
N LEU A 25 -10.84 5.51 -3.07
CA LEU A 25 -11.40 6.31 -1.99
C LEU A 25 -12.78 6.85 -2.36
N THR A 26 -13.70 6.81 -1.39
CA THR A 26 -15.05 7.36 -1.50
C THR A 26 -15.35 8.29 -0.33
N ALA A 27 -16.43 9.08 -0.45
CA ALA A 27 -16.81 10.03 0.59
C ALA A 27 -17.25 9.34 1.90
N GLU A 28 -17.61 8.06 1.85
CA GLU A 28 -18.07 7.26 2.98
C GLU A 28 -16.92 6.78 3.88
N ASP A 29 -15.70 6.62 3.33
CA ASP A 29 -14.55 6.08 4.04
C ASP A 29 -14.18 6.94 5.25
N GLN A 30 -14.47 6.51 6.48
CA GLN A 30 -14.21 7.29 7.70
C GLN A 30 -12.77 7.16 8.20
N VAL A 31 -12.20 5.98 8.03
CA VAL A 31 -10.86 5.58 8.46
C VAL A 31 -10.19 4.83 7.32
N ILE A 32 -8.95 5.19 7.00
CA ILE A 32 -8.13 4.52 5.98
C ILE A 32 -6.72 4.27 6.50
N SER A 33 -5.98 3.36 5.86
CA SER A 33 -4.54 3.15 6.07
C SER A 33 -3.76 3.71 4.90
N ALA A 34 -2.64 4.37 5.19
CA ALA A 34 -1.63 4.80 4.21
C ALA A 34 -0.60 3.70 3.91
N ALA A 35 -0.92 2.44 4.22
CA ALA A 35 -0.05 1.28 4.11
C ALA A 35 1.24 1.41 4.95
N SER A 36 2.28 0.66 4.56
CA SER A 36 3.64 0.77 5.12
C SER A 36 4.60 1.45 4.14
N CYS A 37 5.80 1.82 4.62
CA CYS A 37 6.89 2.29 3.77
C CYS A 37 7.25 1.28 2.66
N THR A 38 7.39 0.00 3.00
CA THR A 38 7.73 -1.06 2.05
C THR A 38 6.61 -1.31 1.04
N THR A 39 5.34 -1.24 1.45
CA THR A 39 4.20 -1.38 0.52
C THR A 39 4.17 -0.25 -0.50
N ASN A 40 4.41 1.00 -0.06
CA ASN A 40 4.49 2.15 -0.97
C ASN A 40 5.66 2.03 -1.96
N CYS A 41 6.77 1.38 -1.58
CA CYS A 41 7.87 1.09 -2.49
C CYS A 41 7.54 -0.03 -3.50
N LEU A 42 6.96 -1.14 -3.03
CA LEU A 42 6.71 -2.32 -3.85
C LEU A 42 5.55 -2.14 -4.84
N ALA A 43 4.42 -1.59 -4.38
CA ALA A 43 3.17 -1.54 -5.15
C ALA A 43 3.29 -0.92 -6.55
N PRO A 44 3.90 0.27 -6.77
CA PRO A 44 4.01 0.85 -8.10
C PRO A 44 4.91 0.03 -9.05
N MET A 45 6.00 -0.53 -8.53
CA MET A 45 6.88 -1.41 -9.31
C MET A 45 6.15 -2.70 -9.72
N ALA A 46 5.49 -3.35 -8.76
CA ALA A 46 4.77 -4.59 -9.00
C ALA A 46 3.56 -4.38 -9.93
N ASP A 47 2.81 -3.29 -9.75
CA ASP A 47 1.67 -2.93 -10.60
C ASP A 47 2.10 -2.69 -12.05
N THR A 48 3.17 -1.92 -12.26
CA THR A 48 3.73 -1.69 -13.60
C THR A 48 4.20 -3.00 -14.22
N LEU A 49 5.01 -3.78 -13.49
CA LEU A 49 5.52 -5.06 -13.97
C LEU A 49 4.38 -6.00 -14.35
N ASN A 50 3.38 -6.17 -13.49
CA ASN A 50 2.26 -7.08 -13.72
C ASN A 50 1.37 -6.67 -14.89
N LYS A 51 1.17 -5.36 -15.11
CA LYS A 51 0.42 -4.84 -16.28
C LYS A 51 1.13 -5.11 -17.60
N THR A 52 2.47 -5.03 -17.62
CA THR A 52 3.26 -5.30 -18.82
C THR A 52 3.51 -6.80 -19.03
N TYR A 53 3.81 -7.51 -17.95
CA TYR A 53 4.18 -8.91 -17.92
C TYR A 53 3.53 -9.59 -16.69
N PRO A 54 2.44 -10.36 -16.86
CA PRO A 54 1.71 -10.95 -15.75
C PRO A 54 2.61 -11.74 -14.79
N ILE A 55 2.62 -11.33 -13.52
CA ILE A 55 3.39 -11.97 -12.46
C ILE A 55 2.65 -13.24 -12.02
N VAL A 56 3.33 -14.39 -12.06
CA VAL A 56 2.78 -15.67 -11.57
C VAL A 56 3.05 -15.85 -10.07
N SER A 57 4.26 -15.54 -9.62
CA SER A 57 4.67 -15.55 -8.23
C SER A 57 5.91 -14.68 -8.02
N GLY A 58 6.24 -14.34 -6.77
CA GLY A 58 7.42 -13.55 -6.45
C GLY A 58 7.80 -13.66 -4.97
N ILE A 59 9.09 -13.46 -4.70
CA ILE A 59 9.64 -13.35 -3.36
C ILE A 59 10.22 -11.95 -3.23
N MET A 60 9.93 -11.26 -2.13
CA MET A 60 10.43 -9.92 -1.87
C MET A 60 11.34 -9.95 -0.65
N THR A 61 12.47 -9.25 -0.74
CA THR A 61 13.36 -8.98 0.37
C THR A 61 13.71 -7.50 0.32
N THR A 62 13.51 -6.80 1.42
CA THR A 62 13.91 -5.41 1.58
C THR A 62 15.10 -5.34 2.53
N VAL A 63 16.18 -4.68 2.11
CA VAL A 63 17.26 -4.30 3.02
C VAL A 63 16.85 -2.98 3.63
N HIS A 64 16.27 -3.05 4.83
CA HIS A 64 15.67 -1.91 5.50
C HIS A 64 16.64 -1.31 6.52
N ALA A 65 16.59 0.01 6.70
CA ALA A 65 17.29 0.66 7.80
C ALA A 65 16.70 0.22 9.15
N TYR A 66 17.48 0.32 10.23
CA TYR A 66 16.93 0.15 11.57
C TYR A 66 15.89 1.23 11.86
N THR A 67 14.91 0.90 12.69
CA THR A 67 13.83 1.80 13.13
C THR A 67 13.84 1.90 14.66
N GLY A 68 12.93 2.67 15.23
CA GLY A 68 12.90 2.94 16.68
C GLY A 68 12.16 1.89 17.51
N ASP A 69 11.63 0.86 16.87
CA ASP A 69 10.96 -0.32 17.43
C ASP A 69 11.92 -1.51 17.58
#